data_AF-A0A817DUJ0-F1
#
_entry.id   AF-A0A817DUJ0-F1
#
_cell.length_a   1.000
_cell.length_b   1.000
_cell.length_c   1.000
_cell.angle_alpha   90.00
_cell.angle_beta   90.00
_cell.angle_gamma   90.00
#
_symmetry.space_group_name_H-M   'P 1'
#
loop_
_entity.id
_entity.type
_entity.pdbx_description
1 polymer ?
#
loop_
_entity_poly.entity_id
_entity_poly.type
_entity_poly.pdbx_seq_one_letter_code
_entity_poly.pdbx_strand_id
1 'polypeptide(L)' 'MRNDDTSNDDDTNIEHPPSLSEAIIMVRRLHLLSTTQYPELHLFVTQLQSKLIDIYLDSNCSKQLSIRDFFKPIGLGGTI' A
#
# COMPACT_ATOMS: atom_id res chain seq x y z
N MET A 1 52.77 9.43 7.12
CA MET A 1 51.53 9.73 6.39
C MET A 1 50.87 8.40 6.07
N ARG A 2 49.72 8.12 6.70
CA ARG A 2 48.77 7.07 6.28
C ARG A 2 48.28 7.40 4.87
N ASN A 3 47.98 6.37 4.09
CA ASN A 3 46.84 6.32 3.16
C ASN A 3 46.59 4.84 2.87
N ASP A 4 45.85 4.21 3.79
CA ASP A 4 45.06 3.01 3.48
C ASP A 4 43.85 3.48 2.68
N ASP A 5 43.90 3.39 1.35
CA ASP A 5 42.71 3.55 0.52
C ASP A 5 42.02 2.18 0.41
N THR A 6 41.19 1.90 1.40
CA THR A 6 40.20 0.82 1.39
C THR A 6 39.13 1.19 0.36
N SER A 7 39.31 0.72 -0.87
CA SER A 7 38.36 0.87 -1.97
C SER A 7 37.08 0.07 -1.70
N ASN A 8 36.08 0.75 -1.12
CA ASN A 8 34.64 0.59 -1.33
C ASN A 8 34.07 -0.83 -1.48
N ASP A 9 33.86 -1.50 -0.35
CA ASP A 9 32.66 -2.30 -0.15
C ASP A 9 31.59 -1.35 0.43
N ASP A 10 30.63 -0.88 -0.37
CA ASP A 10 29.39 -0.30 0.18
C ASP A 10 28.21 -0.52 -0.79
N ASP A 11 27.61 -1.70 -0.61
CA ASP A 11 26.16 -1.86 -0.42
C ASP A 11 25.21 -1.38 -1.54
N THR A 12 25.32 -1.98 -2.72
CA THR A 12 24.23 -1.95 -3.72
C THR A 12 23.27 -3.14 -3.53
N ASN A 13 22.81 -3.39 -2.30
CA ASN A 13 21.66 -4.25 -2.08
C ASN A 13 20.38 -3.43 -2.32
N ILE A 14 20.07 -3.16 -3.58
CA ILE A 14 18.83 -2.48 -3.97
C ILE A 14 17.68 -3.47 -3.71
N GLU A 15 17.22 -3.53 -2.47
CA GLU A 15 16.08 -4.32 -2.08
C GLU A 15 14.87 -3.75 -2.83
N HIS A 16 14.32 -4.53 -3.77
CA HIS A 16 13.16 -4.11 -4.53
C HIS A 16 12.01 -3.81 -3.58
N PRO A 17 11.25 -2.71 -3.79
CA PRO A 17 10.11 -2.42 -2.95
C PRO A 17 9.09 -3.57 -3.03
N PRO A 18 8.41 -3.90 -1.92
CA PRO A 18 7.43 -4.96 -1.91
C PRO A 18 6.31 -4.65 -2.89
N SER A 19 5.77 -5.69 -3.52
CA SER A 19 4.53 -5.58 -4.28
C SER A 19 3.39 -5.11 -3.36
N LEU A 20 2.34 -4.54 -3.96
CA LEU A 20 1.15 -4.11 -3.21
C LEU A 20 0.53 -5.25 -2.39
N SER A 21 0.50 -6.47 -2.95
CA SER A 21 0.01 -7.66 -2.27
C SER A 21 0.87 -8.00 -1.04
N GLU A 22 2.19 -7.96 -1.18
CA GLU A 22 3.12 -8.21 -0.07
C GLU A 22 2.99 -7.14 1.01
N ALA A 23 2.91 -5.87 0.62
CA ALA A 23 2.72 -4.74 1.54
C ALA A 23 1.44 -4.89 2.37
N ILE A 24 0.32 -5.31 1.76
CA ILE A 24 -0.94 -5.57 2.47
C ILE A 24 -0.78 -6.70 3.50
N ILE A 25 -0.07 -7.79 3.15
CA ILE A 25 0.20 -8.89 4.08
C ILE A 25 1.09 -8.42 5.25
N MET A 26 2.10 -7.61 4.98
CA MET A 26 2.97 -7.03 6.00
C MET A 26 2.19 -6.14 6.98
N VAL A 27 1.30 -5.28 6.47
CA VAL A 27 0.41 -4.44 7.29
C VAL A 27 -0.50 -5.28 8.18
N ARG A 28 -1.01 -6.41 7.70
CA ARG A 28 -1.80 -7.34 8.53
C ARG A 28 -1.01 -7.90 9.71
N ARG A 29 0.28 -8.21 9.50
CA ARG A 29 1.17 -8.65 10.58
C ARG A 29 1.46 -7.53 11.57
N LEU A 30 1.69 -6.32 11.07
CA LEU A 30 1.87 -5.13 11.92
C LEU A 30 0.62 -4.83 12.75
N HIS A 31 -0.58 -5.05 12.21
CA HIS A 31 -1.81 -4.90 12.97
C HIS A 31 -1.84 -5.83 14.18
N LEU A 32 -1.54 -7.11 13.98
CA LEU A 32 -1.48 -8.08 15.08
C LEU A 32 -0.48 -7.65 16.16
N LEU A 33 0.72 -7.22 15.76
CA LEU A 33 1.75 -6.73 16.68
C LEU A 33 1.31 -5.46 17.41
N SER A 34 0.72 -4.50 16.70
CA SER A 34 0.25 -3.24 17.30
C SER A 34 -0.86 -3.47 18.33
N THR A 35 -1.78 -4.40 18.07
CA THR A 35 -2.88 -4.70 19.00
C THR A 35 -2.44 -5.44 20.26
N THR A 36 -1.27 -6.10 20.24
CA THR A 36 -0.84 -7.00 21.32
C THR A 36 0.37 -6.48 22.09
N GLN A 37 1.30 -5.79 21.44
CA GLN A 37 2.61 -5.42 22.00
C GLN A 37 2.88 -3.92 21.96
N TYR A 38 2.43 -3.24 20.89
CA TYR A 38 2.75 -1.83 20.63
C TYR A 38 1.49 -1.04 20.24
N PRO A 39 0.56 -0.80 21.18
CA PRO A 39 -0.72 -0.13 20.90
C PRO A 39 -0.56 1.28 20.32
N GLU A 40 0.54 1.97 20.65
CA GLU A 40 0.89 3.28 20.10
C GLU A 40 1.11 3.26 18.57
N LEU A 41 1.50 2.11 18.01
CA LEU A 41 1.68 1.96 16.56
C LEU A 41 0.38 1.70 15.82
N HIS A 42 -0.70 1.34 16.53
CA HIS A 42 -1.95 0.91 15.90
C HIS A 42 -2.55 1.98 14.98
N LEU A 43 -2.48 3.25 15.39
CA LEU A 43 -2.95 4.37 14.58
C LEU A 43 -2.14 4.49 13.27
N PHE A 44 -0.82 4.39 13.35
CA PHE A 44 0.05 4.47 12.17
C PHE A 44 -0.17 3.30 11.21
N VAL A 45 -0.33 2.08 11.73
CA VAL A 45 -0.62 0.89 10.92
C VAL A 45 -1.98 1.01 10.23
N THR A 46 -2.99 1.55 10.92
CA THR A 46 -4.32 1.81 10.34
C THR A 46 -4.25 2.83 9.21
N GLN A 47 -3.50 3.93 9.41
CA GLN A 47 -3.29 4.94 8.37
C GLN A 47 -2.55 4.37 7.15
N LEU A 48 -1.54 3.53 7.37
CA LEU A 48 -0.83 2.85 6.30
C LEU A 48 -1.75 1.91 5.52
N GLN A 49 -2.59 1.13 6.21
CA GLN A 49 -3.58 0.27 5.58
C GLN A 49 -4.52 1.07 4.67
N SER A 50 -5.04 2.22 5.15
CA SER A 50 -5.92 3.07 4.36
C SER A 50 -5.27 3.49 3.04
N LYS A 51 -4.02 3.97 3.09
CA LYS A 51 -3.29 4.39 1.89
C LYS A 51 -3.06 3.27 0.89
N LEU A 52 -2.77 2.05 1.37
CA LEU A 52 -2.61 0.90 0.47
C LEU A 52 -3.93 0.50 -0.18
N ILE A 53 -5.06 0.63 0.53
CA ILE A 53 -6.39 0.41 -0.04
C ILE A 53 -6.68 1.45 -1.11
N ASP A 54 -6.36 2.73 -0.87
CA ASP A 54 -6.55 3.79 -1.87
C ASP A 54 -5.77 3.48 -3.15
N ILE A 55 -4.50 3.08 -3.03
CA ILE A 55 -3.67 2.67 -4.17
C ILE A 55 -4.25 1.43 -4.88
N TYR A 56 -4.76 0.46 -4.11
CA TYR A 56 -5.41 -0.72 -4.68
C TYR A 56 -6.66 -0.35 -5.49
N LEU A 57 -7.50 0.54 -4.96
CA LEU A 57 -8.69 1.01 -5.66
C LEU A 57 -8.31 1.83 -6.90
N ASP A 58 -7.32 2.71 -6.80
CA ASP A 58 -6.85 3.50 -7.95
C ASP A 58 -6.27 2.64 -9.07
N SER A 59 -5.64 1.51 -8.73
CA SER A 59 -5.04 0.60 -9.71
C SER A 59 -6.05 -0.38 -10.34
N ASN A 60 -7.16 -0.69 -9.65
CA ASN A 60 -8.11 -1.71 -10.10
C ASN A 60 -9.48 -1.15 -10.51
N CYS A 61 -9.84 0.04 -10.09
CA CYS A 61 -11.12 0.66 -10.46
C CYS A 61 -10.94 1.52 -11.71
N SER A 62 -11.84 1.35 -12.68
CA SER A 62 -12.02 2.35 -13.73
C SER A 62 -12.32 3.69 -13.07
N LYS A 63 -11.54 4.74 -13.41
CA LYS A 63 -11.64 6.07 -12.80
C LYS A 63 -13.10 6.50 -12.76
N GLN A 64 -13.69 6.46 -11.58
CA GLN A 64 -15.05 6.91 -11.39
C GLN A 64 -15.00 8.44 -11.43
N LEU A 65 -15.42 9.02 -12.56
CA LEU A 65 -15.28 10.45 -12.81
C LEU A 65 -16.18 11.29 -11.88
N SER A 66 -17.23 10.68 -11.32
CA SER A 66 -18.14 11.34 -10.39
C SER A 66 -18.83 10.33 -9.46
N ILE A 67 -19.14 10.75 -8.23
CA ILE A 67 -20.03 10.01 -7.32
C ILE A 67 -21.41 9.76 -7.93
N ARG A 68 -21.85 10.60 -8.88
CA ARG A 68 -23.11 10.43 -9.60
C ARG A 68 -23.11 9.20 -10.52
N ASP A 69 -21.94 8.76 -10.97
CA ASP A 69 -21.83 7.57 -11.81
C ASP A 69 -22.03 6.28 -11.02
N PHE A 70 -21.85 6.29 -9.69
CA PHE A 70 -22.15 5.16 -8.80
C PHE A 70 -23.65 4.86 -8.71
N PHE A 71 -24.47 5.91 -8.72
CA PHE A 71 -25.93 5.81 -8.56
C PHE A 71 -26.67 5.72 -9.89
N LYS A 72 -25.96 5.72 -11.03
CA LYS A 72 -26.62 5.51 -12.31
C LYS A 72 -27.15 4.08 -12.33
N PRO A 73 -28.46 3.88 -12.58
CA PRO A 73 -29.00 2.55 -12.78
C PRO A 73 -28.20 1.88 -13.89
N ILE A 74 -27.77 0.64 -13.67
CA ILE A 74 -27.33 -0.22 -14.76
C ILE A 74 -28.54 -0.30 -15.68
N GLY A 75 -28.52 0.46 -16.77
CA GLY A 75 -29.62 0.53 -17.71
C GLY A 75 -29.88 -0.87 -18.25
N LEU A 76 -30.84 -1.57 -17.66
CA LEU A 76 -31.48 -2.71 -18.28
C LEU A 76 -32.15 -2.13 -19.52
N GLY A 77 -31.44 -2.23 -20.65
CA GLY A 77 -31.96 -1.99 -21.99
C GLY A 77 -33.05 -3.00 -22.29
N GLY A 78 -34.22 -2.79 -21.69
CA GLY A 78 -35.47 -3.42 -22.08
C GLY A 78 -36.20 -2.45 -22.98
N THR A 79 -35.99 -2.57 -24.28
CA THR A 79 -36.91 -2.10 -25.32
C THR A 79 -38.30 -2.69 -25.04
N ILE A 80 -39.30 -1.83 -24.93
CA ILE A 80 -40.71 -2.15 -25.22
C ILE A 80 -41.09 -1.34 -26.45
#